data_AF-A0A3B8WM42-F1
#
_entry.id   AF-A0A3B8WM42-F1
#
_cell.length_a   1.000
_cell.length_b   1.000
_cell.length_c   1.000
_cell.angle_alpha   90.00
_cell.angle_beta   90.00
_cell.angle_gamma   90.00
#
_symmetry.space_group_name_H-M   'P 1'
#
loop_
_entity.id
_entity.type
_entity.pdbx_description
1 polymer ?
#
loop_
_entity_poly.entity_id
_entity_poly.type
_entity_poly.pdbx_seq_one_letter_code
_entity_poly.pdbx_strand_id
1 'polypeptide(L)'
;MQDTTIVTSSPVGRHLEKIADTGEVSYLMFNKKKINLVAKMTIGRSPDCNIVVDNKLASRVHAVIQKIKDVYFIKDENSTNGTFVNGHRLPNDKYVKLNPGDKITIGSVNLVIS
;
A
#
# COMPACT_ATOMS: atom_id res chain seq x y z
N MET A 1 -26.45 -1.86 9.31
CA MET A 1 -25.98 -2.87 10.28
C MET A 1 -25.23 -3.93 9.51
N GLN A 2 -23.90 -3.97 9.68
CA GLN A 2 -23.01 -5.13 9.70
C GLN A 2 -21.58 -4.62 9.48
N ASP A 3 -20.98 -4.21 10.59
CA ASP A 3 -19.53 -4.09 10.76
C ASP A 3 -18.85 -5.36 10.27
N THR A 4 -17.96 -5.23 9.29
CA THR A 4 -17.06 -6.31 8.90
C THR A 4 -15.63 -5.85 9.15
N THR A 5 -15.21 -6.04 10.40
CA THR A 5 -13.81 -5.95 10.83
C THR A 5 -12.97 -6.86 9.96
N ILE A 6 -12.09 -6.28 9.13
CA ILE A 6 -11.06 -7.04 8.44
C ILE A 6 -9.99 -7.37 9.47
N VAL A 7 -10.12 -8.54 10.09
CA VAL A 7 -9.04 -9.15 10.88
C VAL A 7 -8.02 -9.67 9.87
N THR A 8 -6.96 -8.91 9.63
CA THR A 8 -5.78 -9.44 8.97
C THR A 8 -5.08 -10.37 9.96
N SER A 9 -4.81 -11.62 9.58
CA SER A 9 -4.07 -12.60 10.38
C SER A 9 -2.58 -12.25 10.55
N SER A 10 -2.22 -10.98 10.36
CA SER A 10 -0.90 -10.44 10.62
C SER A 10 -0.84 -10.02 12.09
N PRO A 11 0.25 -10.33 12.83
CA PRO A 11 0.44 -9.91 14.22
C PRO A 11 0.27 -8.40 14.46
N VAL A 12 0.33 -7.60 13.39
CA VAL A 12 0.22 -6.13 13.38
C VAL A 12 -1.22 -5.63 13.41
N GLY A 13 -2.23 -6.47 13.12
CA GLY A 13 -3.65 -6.09 13.15
C GLY A 13 -4.11 -5.49 14.49
N ARG A 14 -3.47 -5.88 15.60
CA ARG A 14 -3.75 -5.34 16.95
C ARG A 14 -3.29 -3.90 17.18
N HIS A 15 -2.45 -3.32 16.33
CA HIS A 15 -1.95 -1.95 16.51
C HIS A 15 -2.75 -0.90 15.72
N LEU A 16 -3.72 -1.33 14.89
CA LEU A 16 -4.45 -0.46 13.97
C LEU A 16 -5.60 0.30 14.64
N GLU A 17 -6.14 -0.21 15.75
CA GLU A 17 -7.29 0.40 16.44
C GLU A 17 -6.96 1.74 17.13
N LYS A 18 -5.68 2.03 17.38
CA LYS A 18 -5.26 3.24 18.12
C LYS A 18 -4.95 4.47 17.25
N ILE A 19 -4.95 4.36 15.92
CA ILE A 19 -4.56 5.45 15.01
C ILE A 19 -5.81 6.17 14.43
N ALA A 20 -7.01 5.67 14.70
CA ALA A 20 -8.26 6.16 14.09
C ALA A 20 -8.80 7.48 14.68
N ASP A 21 -8.17 8.07 15.69
CA ASP A 21 -8.77 9.16 16.48
C ASP A 21 -8.32 10.57 16.10
N THR A 22 -7.68 10.78 14.95
CA THR A 22 -7.33 12.16 14.52
C THR A 22 -7.17 12.30 13.01
N GLY A 23 -8.08 13.06 12.38
CA GLY A 23 -7.92 13.61 11.02
C GLY A 23 -8.18 12.63 9.87
N GLU A 24 -8.45 13.19 8.69
CA GLU A 24 -8.72 12.45 7.44
C GLU A 24 -7.69 11.33 7.19
N VAL A 25 -8.07 10.09 7.44
CA VAL A 25 -7.18 8.94 7.23
C VAL A 25 -7.23 8.59 5.74
N SER A 26 -6.14 8.86 5.02
CA SER A 26 -6.03 8.39 3.64
C SER A 26 -6.01 6.86 3.62
N TYR A 27 -6.68 6.30 2.62
CA TYR A 27 -6.80 4.86 2.44
C TYR A 27 -6.41 4.47 1.03
N LEU A 28 -6.07 3.20 0.88
CA LEU A 28 -5.68 2.60 -0.37
C LEU A 28 -6.80 1.68 -0.81
N MET A 29 -7.35 1.90 -2.00
CA MET A 29 -8.38 1.06 -2.57
C MET A 29 -7.72 -0.14 -3.26
N PHE A 30 -7.99 -1.33 -2.73
CA PHE A 30 -7.48 -2.59 -3.26
C PHE A 30 -8.60 -3.62 -3.31
N ASN A 31 -8.86 -4.23 -4.48
CA ASN A 31 -9.94 -5.19 -4.66
C ASN A 31 -11.31 -4.72 -4.11
N LYS A 32 -11.66 -3.44 -4.34
CA LYS A 32 -12.88 -2.77 -3.81
C LYS A 32 -12.96 -2.67 -2.29
N LYS A 33 -11.85 -2.92 -1.57
CA LYS A 33 -11.73 -2.73 -0.12
C LYS A 33 -10.84 -1.54 0.18
N LYS A 34 -11.19 -0.79 1.24
CA LYS A 34 -10.36 0.31 1.76
C LYS A 34 -9.35 -0.26 2.75
N ILE A 35 -8.08 0.08 2.56
CA ILE A 35 -6.99 -0.28 3.46
C ILE A 35 -6.45 1.00 4.07
N ASN A 36 -6.54 1.16 5.39
CA ASN A 36 -6.02 2.33 6.06
C ASN A 36 -4.50 2.40 5.93
N LEU A 37 -4.00 3.56 5.51
CA LEU A 37 -2.57 3.78 5.42
C LEU A 37 -1.98 4.07 6.81
N VAL A 38 -0.90 3.36 7.14
CA VAL A 38 -0.12 3.55 8.38
C VAL A 38 1.30 4.01 8.07
N ALA A 39 2.09 4.31 9.11
CA ALA A 39 3.42 4.92 8.98
C ALA A 39 4.36 4.23 7.97
N LYS A 40 4.32 2.89 7.90
CA LYS A 40 5.04 2.11 6.90
C LYS A 40 4.23 0.88 6.51
N MET A 41 4.08 0.65 5.21
CA MET A 41 3.35 -0.49 4.66
C MET A 41 4.12 -1.14 3.53
N THR A 42 4.25 -2.46 3.57
CA THR A 42 4.84 -3.23 2.48
C THR A 42 3.76 -3.78 1.55
N ILE A 43 4.07 -3.78 0.25
CA ILE A 43 3.21 -4.32 -0.79
C ILE A 43 4.00 -5.37 -1.56
N GLY A 44 3.42 -6.55 -1.74
CA GLY A 44 4.08 -7.64 -2.47
C GLY A 44 3.28 -8.93 -2.44
N ARG A 45 3.79 -9.98 -3.10
CA ARG A 45 3.13 -11.29 -3.15
C ARG A 45 3.31 -12.12 -1.88
N SER A 46 4.26 -11.76 -1.00
CA SER A 46 4.48 -12.50 0.24
C SER A 46 3.27 -12.30 1.16
N PRO A 47 2.79 -13.36 1.84
CA PRO A 47 1.73 -13.22 2.84
C PRO A 47 2.16 -12.35 4.04
N ASP A 48 3.47 -12.13 4.23
CA ASP A 48 4.02 -11.28 5.28
C ASP A 48 3.89 -9.77 4.98
N CYS A 49 3.49 -9.40 3.76
CA CYS A 49 3.29 -8.00 3.39
C CYS A 49 2.01 -7.44 4.02
N ASN A 50 1.99 -6.13 4.31
CA ASN A 50 0.78 -5.47 4.80
C ASN A 50 -0.34 -5.49 3.75
N ILE A 51 0.03 -5.34 2.47
CA ILE A 51 -0.88 -5.46 1.33
C ILE A 51 -0.37 -6.61 0.46
N VAL A 52 -1.10 -7.72 0.50
CA VAL A 52 -0.77 -8.92 -0.26
C VAL A 52 -1.36 -8.81 -1.67
N VAL A 53 -0.49 -8.85 -2.67
CA VAL A 53 -0.83 -8.85 -4.09
C VAL A 53 -0.58 -10.23 -4.65
N ASP A 54 -1.64 -11.03 -4.79
CA ASP A 54 -1.56 -12.37 -5.38
C ASP A 54 -1.38 -12.30 -6.90
N ASN A 55 -0.15 -11.97 -7.32
CA ASN A 55 0.22 -11.88 -8.72
C ASN A 55 1.65 -12.39 -8.92
N LYS A 56 1.85 -13.27 -9.91
CA LYS A 56 3.16 -13.84 -10.23
C LYS A 56 4.19 -12.79 -10.66
N LEU A 57 3.74 -11.67 -11.22
CA LEU A 57 4.55 -10.52 -11.62
C LEU A 57 4.91 -9.60 -10.43
N ALA A 58 4.30 -9.78 -9.26
CA ALA A 58 4.71 -9.08 -8.06
C ALA A 58 5.92 -9.80 -7.40
N SER A 59 6.81 -9.00 -6.79
CA SER A 59 7.92 -9.52 -5.99
C SER A 59 7.43 -9.86 -4.59
N ARG A 60 8.16 -10.69 -3.83
CA ARG A 60 7.78 -11.06 -2.45
C ARG A 60 7.52 -9.80 -1.61
N VAL A 61 8.48 -8.90 -1.62
CA VAL A 61 8.34 -7.49 -1.24
C VAL A 61 8.61 -6.70 -2.51
N HIS A 62 7.64 -5.93 -2.99
CA HIS A 62 7.70 -5.26 -4.29
C HIS A 62 7.84 -3.75 -4.13
N ALA A 63 7.07 -3.16 -3.23
CA ALA A 63 7.12 -1.74 -2.93
C ALA A 63 6.86 -1.49 -1.45
N VAL A 64 7.28 -0.32 -0.99
CA VAL A 64 6.97 0.19 0.35
C VAL A 64 6.30 1.55 0.23
N ILE A 65 5.23 1.75 0.98
CA ILE A 65 4.63 3.06 1.22
C ILE A 65 5.06 3.51 2.60
N GLN A 66 5.54 4.76 2.69
CA GLN A 66 5.94 5.39 3.93
C GLN A 66 5.22 6.72 4.10
N LYS A 67 4.65 6.95 5.28
CA LYS A 67 4.09 8.23 5.68
C LYS A 67 5.17 9.03 6.37
N ILE A 68 5.48 10.22 5.84
CA ILE A 68 6.37 11.19 6.47
C ILE A 68 5.52 12.42 6.77
N LYS A 69 5.28 12.69 8.05
CA LYS A 69 4.28 13.67 8.52
C LYS A 69 2.90 13.31 7.97
N ASP A 70 2.34 14.13 7.08
CA ASP A 70 1.04 13.93 6.42
C ASP A 70 1.15 13.65 4.92
N VAL A 71 2.34 13.29 4.45
CA VAL A 71 2.58 12.99 3.04
C VAL A 71 2.98 11.53 2.88
N TYR A 72 2.35 10.85 1.94
CA TYR A 72 2.70 9.48 1.57
C TYR A 72 3.73 9.47 0.46
N PHE A 73 4.67 8.55 0.57
CA PHE A 73 5.68 8.28 -0.44
C PHE A 73 5.69 6.79 -0.74
N ILE A 74 5.94 6.45 -2.00
CA ILE A 74 6.17 5.08 -2.44
C ILE A 74 7.59 4.93 -2.95
N LYS A 75 8.18 3.78 -2.67
CA LYS A 75 9.47 3.37 -3.20
C LYS A 75 9.36 1.93 -3.71
N ASP A 76 9.97 1.69 -4.87
CA ASP A 76 10.16 0.33 -5.39
C ASP A 76 11.30 -0.38 -4.63
N GLU A 77 11.04 -1.58 -4.13
CA GLU A 77 12.02 -2.38 -3.36
C GLU A 77 12.76 -3.35 -4.28
N ASN A 78 13.39 -2.81 -5.33
CA ASN A 78 14.13 -3.56 -6.36
C ASN A 78 13.28 -4.68 -6.96
N SER A 79 12.05 -4.35 -7.32
CA SER A 79 11.14 -5.33 -7.85
C SER A 79 11.50 -5.75 -9.28
N THR A 80 11.17 -6.98 -9.66
CA THR A 80 11.56 -7.52 -10.98
C THR A 80 10.90 -6.76 -12.12
N ASN A 81 9.61 -6.41 -11.97
CA ASN A 81 8.84 -5.76 -13.03
C ASN A 81 8.72 -4.23 -12.85
N GLY A 82 9.22 -3.70 -11.73
CA GLY A 82 9.07 -2.30 -11.37
C GLY A 82 7.67 -1.95 -10.84
N THR A 83 7.64 -0.87 -10.09
CA THR A 83 6.42 -0.20 -9.64
C THR A 83 6.13 1.01 -10.52
N PHE A 84 4.86 1.27 -10.83
CA PHE A 84 4.44 2.40 -11.65
C PHE A 84 3.44 3.27 -10.89
N VAL A 85 3.52 4.59 -11.07
CA VAL A 85 2.53 5.56 -10.57
C VAL A 85 2.01 6.34 -11.77
N ASN A 86 0.70 6.34 -11.96
CA ASN A 86 0.01 6.96 -13.10
C ASN A 86 0.59 6.52 -14.46
N GLY A 87 1.01 5.25 -14.57
CA GLY A 87 1.62 4.69 -15.78
C GLY A 87 3.11 5.00 -15.95
N HIS A 88 3.71 5.82 -15.09
CA HIS A 88 5.14 6.12 -15.12
C HIS A 88 5.90 5.22 -14.14
N ARG A 89 6.95 4.56 -14.62
CA ARG A 89 7.80 3.71 -13.78
C ARG A 89 8.51 4.56 -12.74
N LEU A 90 8.52 4.09 -11.49
CA LEU A 90 9.26 4.76 -10.43
C LEU A 90 10.77 4.73 -10.73
N PRO A 91 11.49 5.81 -10.41
CA PRO A 91 12.95 5.79 -10.43
C PRO A 91 13.49 4.80 -9.40
N ASN A 92 14.56 4.10 -9.76
CA ASN A 92 15.21 3.13 -8.89
C ASN A 92 15.66 3.79 -7.58
N ASP A 93 15.43 3.10 -6.46
CA ASP A 93 15.86 3.47 -5.11
C ASP A 93 15.44 4.87 -4.62
N LYS A 94 14.38 5.45 -5.21
CA LYS A 94 13.87 6.78 -4.83
C LYS A 94 12.44 6.71 -4.32
N TYR A 95 12.18 7.49 -3.28
CA TYR A 95 10.83 7.78 -2.82
C TYR A 95 10.15 8.78 -3.75
N VAL A 96 8.95 8.45 -4.20
CA VAL A 96 8.09 9.34 -4.99
C VAL A 96 6.85 9.67 -4.17
N LYS A 97 6.52 10.96 -4.13
CA LYS A 97 5.34 11.45 -3.43
C LYS A 97 4.08 10.89 -4.08
N LEU A 98 3.14 10.42 -3.26
CA LEU A 98 1.79 10.05 -3.65
C LEU A 98 0.81 11.13 -3.23
N ASN A 99 -0.17 11.38 -4.11
CA ASN A 99 -1.30 12.26 -3.84
C ASN A 99 -2.61 11.47 -3.96
N PRO A 100 -3.70 11.92 -3.31
CA PRO A 100 -5.02 11.37 -3.52
C PRO A 100 -5.39 11.33 -5.01
N GLY A 101 -5.93 10.19 -5.46
CA GLY A 101 -6.25 9.91 -6.85
C GLY A 101 -5.14 9.19 -7.63
N ASP A 102 -3.91 9.14 -7.12
CA ASP A 102 -2.81 8.47 -7.81
C ASP A 102 -3.06 6.96 -7.94
N LYS A 103 -2.81 6.44 -9.15
CA LYS A 103 -2.94 5.03 -9.48
C LYS A 103 -1.58 4.36 -9.45
N ILE A 104 -1.41 3.40 -8.56
CA ILE A 104 -0.20 2.58 -8.42
C ILE A 104 -0.43 1.26 -9.16
N THR A 105 0.53 0.84 -9.98
CA THR A 105 0.50 -0.46 -10.67
C THR A 105 1.68 -1.31 -10.22
N ILE A 106 1.38 -2.52 -9.76
CA ILE A 106 2.33 -3.55 -9.31
C ILE A 106 1.99 -4.85 -10.02
N GLY A 107 2.89 -5.32 -10.89
CA GLY A 107 2.59 -6.45 -11.78
C GLY A 107 1.38 -6.11 -12.67
N SER A 108 0.32 -6.93 -12.60
CA SER A 108 -0.94 -6.66 -13.31
C SER A 108 -2.03 -6.02 -12.43
N VAL A 109 -1.70 -5.66 -11.18
CA VAL A 109 -2.68 -5.18 -10.21
C VAL A 109 -2.58 -3.68 -10.05
N ASN A 110 -3.75 -3.03 -10.01
CA ASN A 110 -3.87 -1.59 -9.82
C ASN A 110 -4.41 -1.29 -8.43
N LEU A 111 -3.80 -0.30 -7.78
CA LEU A 111 -4.23 0.26 -6.52
C LEU A 111 -4.41 1.77 -6.66
N VAL A 112 -5.30 2.36 -5.86
CA VAL A 112 -5.59 3.80 -5.95
C VAL A 112 -5.51 4.42 -4.55
N ILE A 113 -4.87 5.58 -4.44
CA ILE A 113 -4.82 6.38 -3.23
C ILE A 113 -6.09 7.24 -3.13
N SER A 114 -6.73 7.31 -1.98
CA SER A 114 -7.93 8.12 -1.74
C SER A 114 -7.97 8.71 -0.34
#